data_AF-A0ABD5X7M3-F1
#
_entry.id   AF-A0ABD5X7M3-F1
#
_cell.length_a   1.000
_cell.length_b   1.000
_cell.length_c   1.000
_cell.angle_alpha   90.00
_cell.angle_beta   90.00
_cell.angle_gamma   90.00
#
_symmetry.space_group_name_H-M   'P 1'
#
loop_
_entity.id
_entity.type
_entity.pdbx_description
1 polymer ?
#
loop_
_entity_poly.entity_id
_entity_poly.type
_entity_poly.pdbx_seq_one_letter_code
_entity_poly.pdbx_strand_id
1 'polypeptide(L)'
;MPPDRLRSIVPMFGGGTRYVETLDAVLEFVTNHQPTTDELVGWHRGSFSNVSSRESIMRRVAYLEQAEFVRLENDHWVLGDAGREYVQQYDVGTLLRIMCERNVGLRSLLYALSAGPMSITEISAQQLDTHPELGWSRGETDMAKQRANWLRSMGFVEKRGDEYALTDDGLQFVESAVEEWSDSDWTPLVSDAGMRAGTYDATVHARSVDPEFRAMVLSRHDRTCPISGVDHPGLLDVAHVLSWSDYPDHRADLSNVLALSKTHHAAFDRELFTIDQDYRLRVNPEFKTQSEVLQETILDRAGERISIPDDSLKPQYVAQHNAALEWV
;
A
#
# COMPACT_ATOMS: atom_id res chain seq x y z
N MET A 1 7.28 18.67 2.29
CA MET A 1 6.96 17.90 1.07
C MET A 1 7.85 16.67 1.12
N PRO A 2 7.31 15.44 1.21
CA PRO A 2 8.16 14.28 0.97
C PRO A 2 8.67 14.38 -0.48
N PRO A 3 9.93 14.02 -0.76
CA PRO A 3 10.46 14.02 -2.12
C PRO A 3 9.56 13.15 -3.02
N ASP A 4 9.38 13.58 -4.27
CA ASP A 4 8.55 12.88 -5.25
C ASP A 4 8.92 11.39 -5.29
N ARG A 5 8.02 10.54 -4.80
CA ARG A 5 8.22 9.09 -4.80
C ARG A 5 8.40 8.60 -6.24
N LEU A 6 9.31 7.66 -6.42
CA LEU A 6 9.67 7.11 -7.71
C LEU A 6 8.51 6.27 -8.26
N ARG A 7 8.06 6.62 -9.46
CA ARG A 7 7.03 5.87 -10.21
C ARG A 7 7.61 4.63 -10.88
N SER A 8 8.90 4.68 -11.21
CA SER A 8 9.63 3.60 -11.86
C SER A 8 10.65 2.99 -10.91
N ILE A 9 10.63 1.66 -10.82
CA ILE A 9 11.63 0.87 -10.11
C ILE A 9 12.56 0.20 -11.13
N VAL A 10 13.87 0.18 -10.85
CA VAL A 10 14.87 -0.39 -11.77
C VAL A 10 15.30 -1.79 -11.29
N PRO A 11 15.35 -2.80 -12.18
CA PRO A 11 15.84 -4.12 -11.81
C PRO A 11 17.35 -4.12 -11.61
N MET A 12 17.84 -4.84 -10.62
CA MET A 12 19.28 -5.05 -10.44
C MET A 12 19.79 -6.20 -11.31
N PHE A 13 21.12 -6.34 -11.40
CA PHE A 13 21.74 -7.47 -12.11
C PHE A 13 21.53 -8.78 -11.32
N GLY A 14 21.90 -9.93 -11.91
CA GLY A 14 21.80 -11.23 -11.23
C GLY A 14 20.45 -11.96 -11.35
N GLY A 15 19.43 -11.34 -11.95
CA GLY A 15 18.11 -11.96 -12.14
C GLY A 15 17.12 -11.61 -11.03
N GLY A 16 15.83 -11.93 -11.23
CA GLY A 16 14.71 -11.40 -10.44
C GLY A 16 14.61 -11.84 -8.97
N THR A 17 15.60 -12.55 -8.45
CA THR A 17 15.68 -12.98 -7.04
C THR A 17 17.01 -12.61 -6.38
N ARG A 18 17.88 -11.86 -7.08
CA ARG A 18 19.23 -11.51 -6.63
C ARG A 18 19.48 -10.00 -6.62
N TYR A 19 18.40 -9.22 -6.52
CA TYR A 19 18.48 -7.77 -6.53
C TYR A 19 19.09 -7.23 -5.25
N VAL A 20 18.72 -7.79 -4.10
CA VAL A 20 19.29 -7.45 -2.79
C VAL A 20 20.78 -7.78 -2.75
N GLU A 21 21.18 -8.99 -3.14
CA GLU A 21 22.60 -9.36 -3.24
C GLU A 21 23.43 -8.39 -4.11
N THR A 22 22.83 -7.92 -5.21
CA THR A 22 23.49 -6.95 -6.09
C THR A 22 23.56 -5.55 -5.45
N LEU A 23 22.49 -5.12 -4.76
CA LEU A 23 22.48 -3.87 -4.01
C LEU A 23 23.56 -3.90 -2.93
N ASP A 24 23.62 -4.96 -2.14
CA ASP A 24 24.60 -5.12 -1.06
C ASP A 24 26.02 -5.03 -1.58
N ALA A 25 26.34 -5.73 -2.67
CA ALA A 25 27.65 -5.67 -3.30
C ALA A 25 28.01 -4.25 -3.79
N VAL A 26 27.04 -3.49 -4.33
CA VAL A 26 27.25 -2.10 -4.75
C VAL A 26 27.53 -1.20 -3.54
N LEU A 27 26.72 -1.31 -2.47
CA LEU A 27 26.87 -0.49 -1.28
C LEU A 27 28.15 -0.81 -0.52
N GLU A 28 28.54 -2.07 -0.43
CA GLU A 28 29.82 -2.49 0.13
C GLU A 28 30.99 -1.89 -0.66
N PHE A 29 30.94 -1.96 -2.00
CA PHE A 29 31.98 -1.38 -2.84
C PHE A 29 32.10 0.14 -2.66
N VAL A 30 30.97 0.85 -2.66
CA VAL A 30 30.90 2.31 -2.43
C VAL A 30 31.43 2.67 -1.04
N THR A 31 31.05 1.92 -0.01
CA THR A 31 31.51 2.13 1.37
C THR A 31 33.02 2.00 1.49
N ASN A 32 33.59 0.98 0.85
CA ASN A 32 35.01 0.64 1.00
C ASN A 32 35.94 1.50 0.13
N HIS A 33 35.46 2.01 -1.01
CA HIS A 33 36.34 2.63 -2.02
C HIS A 33 36.00 4.06 -2.39
N GLN A 34 34.78 4.54 -2.10
CA GLN A 34 34.28 5.84 -2.55
C GLN A 34 34.61 6.11 -4.04
N PRO A 35 34.17 5.22 -4.95
CA PRO A 35 34.71 5.17 -6.31
C PRO A 35 34.27 6.37 -7.14
N THR A 36 35.11 6.77 -8.10
CA THR A 36 34.65 7.59 -9.22
C THR A 36 33.62 6.83 -10.07
N THR A 37 32.90 7.54 -10.95
CA THR A 37 31.93 6.90 -11.87
C THR A 37 32.60 5.85 -12.77
N ASP A 38 33.82 6.09 -13.24
CA ASP A 38 34.53 5.15 -14.10
C ASP A 38 34.97 3.89 -13.35
N GLU A 39 35.43 4.03 -12.10
CA GLU A 39 35.77 2.91 -11.24
C GLU A 39 34.54 2.07 -10.90
N LEU A 40 33.40 2.71 -10.57
CA LEU A 40 32.14 2.02 -10.32
C LEU A 40 31.66 1.23 -11.55
N VAL A 41 31.75 1.83 -12.75
CA VAL A 41 31.43 1.16 -14.02
C VAL A 41 32.39 -0.01 -14.29
N GLY A 42 33.68 0.19 -14.04
CA GLY A 42 34.71 -0.85 -14.16
C GLY A 42 34.45 -2.03 -13.24
N TRP A 43 34.11 -1.75 -11.98
CA TRP A 43 33.75 -2.77 -10.99
C TRP A 43 32.53 -3.57 -11.43
N HIS A 44 31.44 -2.93 -11.89
CA HIS A 44 30.26 -3.64 -12.39
C HIS A 44 30.59 -4.63 -13.53
N ARG A 45 31.46 -4.23 -14.46
CA ARG A 45 31.90 -5.08 -15.58
C ARG A 45 32.73 -6.28 -15.13
N GLY A 46 33.52 -6.12 -14.07
CA GLY A 46 34.32 -7.20 -13.48
C GLY A 46 33.49 -8.14 -12.60
N SER A 47 32.49 -7.61 -11.90
CA SER A 47 31.70 -8.34 -10.91
C SER A 47 30.53 -9.14 -11.50
N PHE A 48 30.00 -8.74 -12.65
CA PHE A 48 28.84 -9.39 -13.27
C PHE A 48 29.15 -9.85 -14.70
N SER A 49 29.19 -11.17 -14.90
CA SER A 49 29.66 -11.83 -16.15
C SER A 49 28.95 -11.41 -17.44
N ASN A 50 27.72 -10.89 -17.36
CA ASN A 50 26.91 -10.47 -18.51
C ASN A 50 26.68 -8.94 -18.58
N VAL A 51 27.48 -8.15 -17.86
CA VAL A 51 27.31 -6.69 -17.77
C VAL A 51 28.45 -5.98 -18.47
N SER A 52 28.17 -5.33 -19.60
CA SER A 52 29.16 -4.57 -20.38
C SER A 52 28.73 -3.14 -20.69
N SER A 53 27.42 -2.90 -20.83
CA SER A 53 26.86 -1.59 -21.19
C SER A 53 26.97 -0.57 -20.06
N ARG A 54 27.70 0.53 -20.30
CA ARG A 54 27.81 1.67 -19.38
C ARG A 54 26.44 2.28 -19.10
N GLU A 55 25.63 2.48 -20.14
CA GLU A 55 24.28 3.04 -20.01
C GLU A 55 23.39 2.18 -19.10
N SER A 56 23.44 0.85 -19.26
CA SER A 56 22.66 -0.06 -18.41
C SER A 56 23.11 -0.04 -16.95
N ILE A 57 24.41 0.12 -16.69
CA ILE A 57 24.97 0.29 -15.33
C ILE A 57 24.49 1.64 -14.76
N MET A 58 24.70 2.73 -15.50
CA MET A 58 24.37 4.07 -15.02
C MET A 58 22.89 4.27 -14.75
N ARG A 59 21.99 3.59 -15.49
CA ARG A 59 20.56 3.58 -15.17
C ARG A 59 20.25 3.01 -13.78
N ARG A 60 20.99 1.98 -13.33
CA ARG A 60 20.84 1.41 -11.98
C ARG A 60 21.45 2.33 -10.93
N VAL A 61 22.65 2.86 -11.19
CA VAL A 61 23.31 3.82 -10.29
C VAL A 61 22.42 5.06 -10.10
N ALA A 62 21.85 5.60 -11.17
CA ALA A 62 20.93 6.74 -11.11
C ALA A 62 19.65 6.42 -10.33
N TYR A 63 19.13 5.19 -10.42
CA TYR A 63 18.01 4.77 -9.58
C TYR A 63 18.41 4.68 -8.10
N LEU A 64 19.58 4.11 -7.79
CA LEU A 64 20.08 4.05 -6.41
C LEU A 64 20.34 5.44 -5.83
N GLU A 65 20.76 6.39 -6.66
CA GLU A 65 20.90 7.80 -6.27
C GLU A 65 19.54 8.44 -5.99
N GLN A 66 18.58 8.28 -6.90
CA GLN A 66 17.20 8.80 -6.73
C GLN A 66 16.49 8.18 -5.52
N ALA A 67 16.78 6.93 -5.20
CA ALA A 67 16.28 6.24 -4.00
C ALA A 67 17.15 6.50 -2.75
N GLU A 68 18.14 7.40 -2.84
CA GLU A 68 19.03 7.84 -1.75
C GLU A 68 19.91 6.75 -1.12
N PHE A 69 20.14 5.65 -1.83
CA PHE A 69 21.12 4.64 -1.41
C PHE A 69 22.56 5.10 -1.62
N VAL A 70 22.81 5.84 -2.69
CA VAL A 70 24.11 6.44 -2.99
C VAL A 70 23.94 7.92 -3.33
N ARG A 71 25.02 8.70 -3.31
CA ARG A 71 25.04 10.07 -3.82
C ARG A 71 26.43 10.41 -4.34
N LEU A 72 26.50 11.32 -5.30
CA LEU A 72 27.77 11.81 -5.83
C LEU A 72 28.27 13.03 -5.04
N GLU A 73 29.47 12.96 -4.48
CA GLU A 73 30.15 14.05 -3.78
C GLU A 73 31.56 14.22 -4.32
N ASN A 74 31.91 15.42 -4.80
CA ASN A 74 33.25 15.74 -5.31
C ASN A 74 33.78 14.69 -6.32
N ASP A 75 32.94 14.28 -7.28
CA ASP A 75 33.23 13.23 -8.30
C ASP A 75 33.37 11.79 -7.77
N HIS A 76 33.11 11.55 -6.48
CA HIS A 76 33.13 10.24 -5.85
C HIS A 76 31.75 9.82 -5.36
N TRP A 77 31.38 8.57 -5.61
CA TRP A 77 30.15 7.98 -5.09
C TRP A 77 30.34 7.63 -3.62
N VAL A 78 29.44 8.10 -2.77
CA VAL A 78 29.37 7.78 -1.34
C VAL A 78 27.98 7.27 -1.00
N LEU A 79 27.79 6.72 0.21
CA LEU A 79 26.45 6.34 0.67
C LEU A 79 25.53 7.56 0.76
N GLY A 80 24.29 7.41 0.32
CA GLY A 80 23.21 8.36 0.63
C GLY A 80 22.65 8.13 2.03
N ASP A 81 21.62 8.89 2.42
CA ASP A 81 20.99 8.76 3.74
C ASP A 81 20.33 7.39 3.94
N ALA A 82 19.54 6.94 2.96
CA ALA A 82 18.91 5.62 3.00
C ALA A 82 19.95 4.49 2.92
N GLY A 83 21.02 4.69 2.15
CA GLY A 83 22.13 3.74 2.10
C GLY A 83 22.84 3.60 3.44
N ARG A 84 23.14 4.72 4.11
CA ARG A 84 23.73 4.72 5.46
C ARG A 84 22.86 4.05 6.50
N GLU A 85 21.54 4.20 6.39
CA GLU A 85 20.62 3.51 7.28
C GLU A 85 20.65 2.00 7.04
N TYR A 86 20.47 1.57 5.80
CA TYR A 86 20.35 0.16 5.45
C TYR A 86 21.61 -0.66 5.79
N VAL A 87 22.81 -0.16 5.48
CA VAL A 87 24.07 -0.91 5.68
C VAL A 87 24.44 -1.12 7.15
N GLN A 88 23.74 -0.49 8.11
CA GLN A 88 24.02 -0.72 9.54
C GLN A 88 23.75 -2.17 9.96
N GLN A 89 22.74 -2.79 9.36
CA GLN A 89 22.30 -4.14 9.71
C GLN A 89 22.08 -5.04 8.50
N TYR A 90 22.01 -4.49 7.28
CA TYR A 90 21.61 -5.21 6.07
C TYR A 90 20.25 -5.92 6.23
N ASP A 91 19.38 -5.36 7.07
CA ASP A 91 18.07 -5.92 7.38
C ASP A 91 17.08 -5.67 6.24
N VAL A 92 16.47 -6.75 5.74
CA VAL A 92 15.52 -6.67 4.61
C VAL A 92 14.23 -5.95 4.98
N GLY A 93 13.82 -5.93 6.26
CA GLY A 93 12.69 -5.13 6.72
C GLY A 93 12.93 -3.63 6.58
N THR A 94 14.12 -3.18 6.98
CA THR A 94 14.60 -1.80 6.80
C THR A 94 14.67 -1.45 5.31
N LEU A 95 15.19 -2.34 4.47
CA LEU A 95 15.20 -2.14 3.02
C LEU A 95 13.79 -1.99 2.45
N LEU A 96 12.86 -2.85 2.86
CA LEU A 96 11.47 -2.78 2.40
C LEU A 96 10.80 -1.48 2.83
N ARG A 97 11.00 -1.04 4.08
CA ARG A 97 10.47 0.24 4.58
C ARG A 97 10.97 1.41 3.73
N ILE A 98 12.29 1.50 3.50
CA ILE A 98 12.91 2.51 2.62
C ILE A 98 12.29 2.43 1.22
N MET A 99 12.19 1.24 0.66
CA MET A 99 11.69 1.05 -0.71
C MET A 99 10.22 1.46 -0.84
N CYS A 100 9.38 1.16 0.16
CA CYS A 100 8.00 1.64 0.24
C CYS A 100 7.92 3.16 0.33
N GLU A 101 8.75 3.80 1.15
CA GLU A 101 8.81 5.26 1.26
C GLU A 101 9.24 5.91 -0.05
N ARG A 102 10.20 5.31 -0.77
CA ARG A 102 10.81 5.90 -1.97
C ARG A 102 10.09 5.56 -3.27
N ASN A 103 9.32 4.48 -3.34
CA ASN A 103 8.68 4.04 -4.58
C ASN A 103 7.16 3.98 -4.43
N VAL A 104 6.43 4.67 -5.31
CA VAL A 104 4.96 4.62 -5.37
C VAL A 104 4.48 3.19 -5.55
N GLY A 105 3.53 2.72 -4.76
CA GLY A 105 2.77 1.49 -5.00
C GLY A 105 3.45 0.17 -4.62
N LEU A 106 4.61 0.20 -3.94
CA LEU A 106 5.14 -1.02 -3.29
C LEU A 106 4.34 -1.39 -2.05
N ARG A 107 3.97 -0.39 -1.23
CA ARG A 107 3.19 -0.61 0.00
C ARG A 107 1.78 -1.11 -0.35
N SER A 108 1.09 -0.48 -1.30
CA SER A 108 -0.22 -0.94 -1.79
C SER A 108 -0.20 -2.34 -2.41
N LEU A 109 0.91 -2.72 -3.08
CA LEU A 109 1.07 -4.09 -3.58
C LEU A 109 1.15 -5.12 -2.45
N LEU A 110 1.84 -4.82 -1.36
CA LEU A 110 1.89 -5.71 -0.19
C LEU A 110 0.48 -5.91 0.40
N TYR A 111 -0.30 -4.84 0.55
CA TYR A 111 -1.70 -4.95 0.99
C TYR A 111 -2.56 -5.74 0.01
N ALA A 112 -2.36 -5.57 -1.30
CA ALA A 112 -3.10 -6.35 -2.29
C ALA A 112 -2.79 -7.84 -2.18
N LEU A 113 -1.51 -8.20 -2.01
CA LEU A 113 -1.07 -9.59 -1.88
C LEU A 113 -1.43 -10.22 -0.52
N SER A 114 -1.70 -9.44 0.53
CA SER A 114 -2.21 -9.96 1.79
C SER A 114 -3.67 -10.43 1.69
N ALA A 115 -4.43 -9.88 0.73
CA ALA A 115 -5.77 -10.37 0.42
C ALA A 115 -5.76 -11.69 -0.37
N GLY A 116 -4.68 -12.00 -1.08
CA GLY A 116 -4.52 -13.27 -1.77
C GLY A 116 -3.45 -13.27 -2.87
N PRO A 117 -3.11 -14.46 -3.40
CA PRO A 117 -2.19 -14.58 -4.53
C PRO A 117 -2.72 -13.88 -5.78
N MET A 118 -1.82 -13.35 -6.60
CA MET A 118 -2.16 -12.69 -7.86
C MET A 118 -1.22 -13.10 -8.99
N SER A 119 -1.74 -13.25 -10.21
CA SER A 119 -0.95 -13.28 -11.43
C SER A 119 -0.28 -11.93 -11.70
N ILE A 120 0.71 -11.90 -12.59
CA ILE A 120 1.39 -10.64 -12.91
C ILE A 120 0.50 -9.61 -13.61
N THR A 121 -0.49 -10.09 -14.36
CA THR A 121 -1.47 -9.23 -15.04
C THR A 121 -2.41 -8.59 -14.02
N GLU A 122 -2.84 -9.35 -13.00
CA GLU A 122 -3.64 -8.82 -11.89
C GLU A 122 -2.85 -7.80 -11.07
N ILE A 123 -1.57 -8.07 -10.76
CA ILE A 123 -0.69 -7.09 -10.10
C ILE A 123 -0.62 -5.78 -10.92
N SER A 124 -0.41 -5.87 -12.24
CA SER A 124 -0.32 -4.67 -13.09
C SER A 124 -1.62 -3.88 -13.10
N ALA A 125 -2.76 -4.56 -13.21
CA ALA A 125 -4.08 -3.93 -13.17
C ALA A 125 -4.34 -3.26 -11.81
N GLN A 126 -4.14 -3.98 -10.71
CA GLN A 126 -4.33 -3.49 -9.35
C GLN A 126 -3.49 -2.25 -9.07
N GLN A 127 -2.21 -2.24 -9.47
CA GLN A 127 -1.34 -1.10 -9.27
C GLN A 127 -1.77 0.13 -10.07
N LEU A 128 -2.27 -0.03 -11.29
CA LEU A 128 -2.81 1.08 -12.09
C LEU A 128 -4.14 1.59 -11.55
N ASP A 129 -4.99 0.69 -11.06
CA ASP A 129 -6.28 1.05 -10.48
C ASP A 129 -6.06 1.85 -9.19
N THR A 130 -5.03 1.51 -8.40
CA THR A 130 -4.70 2.20 -7.14
C THR A 130 -3.88 3.46 -7.37
N HIS A 131 -2.91 3.41 -8.29
CA HIS A 131 -1.96 4.48 -8.60
C HIS A 131 -1.96 4.84 -10.10
N PRO A 132 -2.99 5.56 -10.59
CA PRO A 132 -3.03 6.01 -11.98
C PRO A 132 -1.82 6.85 -12.39
N GLU A 133 -1.18 7.53 -11.43
CA GLU A 133 0.03 8.33 -11.62
C GLU A 133 1.26 7.54 -12.08
N LEU A 134 1.27 6.21 -11.91
CA LEU A 134 2.33 5.34 -12.43
C LEU A 134 2.47 5.46 -13.95
N GLY A 135 1.36 5.69 -14.65
CA GLY A 135 1.35 6.12 -16.05
C GLY A 135 1.89 5.12 -17.07
N TRP A 136 2.09 3.84 -16.70
CA TRP A 136 2.45 2.79 -17.66
C TRP A 136 1.20 2.27 -18.40
N SER A 137 1.38 1.63 -19.56
CA SER A 137 0.27 1.17 -20.39
C SER A 137 -0.43 -0.07 -19.80
N ARG A 138 -1.77 -0.13 -19.83
CA ARG A 138 -2.49 -1.35 -19.47
C ARG A 138 -2.07 -2.51 -20.39
N GLY A 139 -1.79 -3.66 -19.79
CA GLY A 139 -1.29 -4.84 -20.50
C GLY A 139 0.24 -4.96 -20.52
N GLU A 140 0.99 -3.89 -20.21
CA GLU A 140 2.42 -3.97 -19.97
C GLU A 140 2.69 -4.42 -18.52
N THR A 141 3.40 -5.54 -18.36
CA THR A 141 3.62 -6.16 -17.05
C THR A 141 5.05 -6.02 -16.54
N ASP A 142 5.95 -5.39 -17.31
CA ASP A 142 7.38 -5.36 -16.98
C ASP A 142 7.64 -4.66 -15.65
N MET A 143 6.99 -3.51 -15.42
CA MET A 143 7.18 -2.76 -14.19
C MET A 143 6.54 -3.43 -12.97
N ALA A 144 5.34 -3.99 -13.12
CA ALA A 144 4.73 -4.87 -12.13
C ALA A 144 5.67 -6.03 -11.76
N LYS A 145 6.33 -6.61 -12.77
CA LYS A 145 7.29 -7.71 -12.59
C LYS A 145 8.54 -7.26 -11.86
N GLN A 146 9.04 -6.05 -12.12
CA GLN A 146 10.19 -5.54 -11.37
C GLN A 146 9.86 -5.30 -9.90
N ARG A 147 8.66 -4.79 -9.61
CA ARG A 147 8.18 -4.61 -8.23
C ARG A 147 8.06 -5.94 -7.50
N ALA A 148 7.40 -6.92 -8.13
CA ALA A 148 7.30 -8.27 -7.59
C ALA A 148 8.70 -8.91 -7.39
N ASN A 149 9.63 -8.73 -8.32
CA ASN A 149 10.99 -9.27 -8.20
C ASN A 149 11.82 -8.61 -7.07
N TRP A 150 11.64 -7.31 -6.81
CA TRP A 150 12.24 -6.68 -5.64
C TRP A 150 11.74 -7.31 -4.34
N LEU A 151 10.42 -7.46 -4.19
CA LEU A 151 9.83 -8.13 -3.03
C LEU A 151 10.27 -9.58 -2.90
N ARG A 152 10.40 -10.30 -4.03
CA ARG A 152 10.93 -11.67 -4.08
C ARG A 152 12.39 -11.74 -3.67
N SER A 153 13.19 -10.78 -4.09
CA SER A 153 14.60 -10.73 -3.72
C SER A 153 14.82 -10.41 -2.24
N MET A 154 13.83 -9.78 -1.59
CA MET A 154 13.82 -9.55 -0.13
C MET A 154 13.24 -10.73 0.66
N GLY A 155 12.63 -11.71 0.00
CA GLY A 155 12.01 -12.87 0.65
C GLY A 155 10.56 -12.66 1.10
N PHE A 156 9.95 -11.49 0.87
CA PHE A 156 8.58 -11.17 1.30
C PHE A 156 7.50 -11.68 0.35
N VAL A 157 7.87 -11.94 -0.91
CA VAL A 157 6.98 -12.50 -1.92
C VAL A 157 7.63 -13.72 -2.52
N GLU A 158 6.84 -14.73 -2.86
CA GLU A 158 7.29 -15.86 -3.65
C GLU A 158 6.41 -16.07 -4.88
N LYS A 159 6.94 -16.78 -5.88
CA LYS A 159 6.19 -17.15 -7.08
C LYS A 159 5.83 -18.62 -7.00
N ARG A 160 4.53 -18.94 -6.99
CA ARG A 160 3.98 -20.30 -6.98
C ARG A 160 3.28 -20.56 -8.31
N GLY A 161 3.94 -21.27 -9.22
CA GLY A 161 3.43 -21.42 -10.60
C GLY A 161 3.42 -20.08 -11.34
N ASP A 162 2.23 -19.57 -11.67
CA ASP A 162 2.03 -18.29 -12.36
C ASP A 162 1.58 -17.14 -11.45
N GLU A 163 1.38 -17.44 -10.17
CA GLU A 163 0.93 -16.48 -9.17
C GLU A 163 2.07 -16.05 -8.25
N TYR A 164 1.91 -14.88 -7.66
CA TYR A 164 2.75 -14.30 -6.63
C TYR A 164 1.96 -14.22 -5.34
N ALA A 165 2.56 -14.62 -4.23
CA ALA A 165 1.94 -14.60 -2.91
C ALA A 165 2.92 -14.05 -1.88
N LEU A 166 2.41 -13.45 -0.81
CA LEU A 166 3.25 -13.15 0.36
C LEU A 166 3.75 -14.45 0.99
N THR A 167 5.00 -14.40 1.47
CA THR A 167 5.53 -15.40 2.40
C THR A 167 5.03 -15.13 3.82
N ASP A 168 5.30 -16.03 4.76
CA ASP A 168 4.97 -15.82 6.17
C ASP A 168 5.67 -14.56 6.72
N ASP A 169 6.94 -14.33 6.37
CA ASP A 169 7.68 -13.11 6.70
C ASP A 169 7.03 -11.86 6.07
N GLY A 170 6.52 -11.99 4.84
CA GLY A 170 5.79 -10.92 4.15
C GLY A 170 4.50 -10.53 4.85
N LEU A 171 3.72 -11.52 5.30
CA LEU A 171 2.50 -11.29 6.07
C LEU A 171 2.81 -10.61 7.40
N GLN A 172 3.76 -11.15 8.17
CA GLN A 172 4.16 -10.59 9.45
C GLN A 172 4.69 -9.16 9.32
N PHE A 173 5.45 -8.86 8.27
CA PHE A 173 5.94 -7.51 8.01
C PHE A 173 4.79 -6.54 7.78
N VAL A 174 3.81 -6.90 6.93
CA VAL A 174 2.65 -6.04 6.65
C VAL A 174 1.87 -5.76 7.93
N GLU A 175 1.57 -6.77 8.73
CA GLU A 175 0.85 -6.63 10.00
C GLU A 175 1.58 -5.67 10.96
N SER A 176 2.90 -5.81 11.09
CA SER A 176 3.72 -4.99 11.98
C SER A 176 3.91 -3.55 11.47
N ALA A 177 4.06 -3.36 10.16
CA ALA A 177 4.36 -2.06 9.57
C ALA A 177 3.16 -1.12 9.46
N VAL A 178 1.92 -1.62 9.61
CA VAL A 178 0.71 -0.78 9.51
C VAL A 178 0.66 0.31 10.57
N GLU A 179 1.12 0.04 11.79
CA GLU A 179 1.20 1.07 12.84
C GLU A 179 2.14 2.20 12.42
N GLU A 180 3.35 1.88 11.96
CA GLU A 180 4.33 2.87 11.52
C GLU A 180 3.86 3.67 10.30
N TRP A 181 3.20 3.01 9.34
CA TRP A 181 2.70 3.67 8.13
C TRP A 181 1.47 4.52 8.38
N SER A 182 0.68 4.20 9.41
CA SER A 182 -0.51 4.97 9.79
C SER A 182 -0.16 6.40 10.22
N ASP A 183 1.03 6.62 10.78
CA ASP A 183 1.54 7.95 11.16
C ASP A 183 2.23 8.70 10.01
N SER A 184 2.21 8.18 8.77
CA SER A 184 2.89 8.80 7.62
C SER A 184 2.01 9.80 6.87
N ASP A 185 2.54 11.02 6.66
CA ASP A 185 1.90 12.09 5.88
C ASP A 185 1.93 11.76 4.37
N TRP A 186 0.98 10.97 3.87
CA TRP A 186 0.72 10.81 2.44
C TRP A 186 -0.70 11.23 2.10
N THR A 187 -0.85 12.01 1.04
CA THR A 187 -2.17 12.35 0.48
C THR A 187 -2.21 11.86 -0.96
N PRO A 188 -3.19 11.03 -1.36
CA PRO A 188 -3.31 10.63 -2.74
C PRO A 188 -3.55 11.88 -3.60
N LEU A 189 -2.83 11.97 -4.72
CA LEU A 189 -3.11 12.94 -5.79
C LEU A 189 -4.39 12.51 -6.52
N VAL A 190 -5.53 12.66 -5.85
CA VAL A 190 -6.79 12.82 -6.56
C VAL A 190 -6.73 14.20 -7.19
N SER A 191 -7.00 14.30 -8.49
CA SER A 191 -7.04 15.57 -9.22
C SER A 191 -8.17 16.47 -8.70
N ASP A 192 -8.00 17.08 -7.54
CA ASP A 192 -8.82 18.17 -7.04
C ASP A 192 -8.28 19.47 -7.65
N ALA A 193 -8.45 19.61 -8.96
CA ALA A 193 -8.30 20.89 -9.62
C ALA A 193 -9.48 21.79 -9.22
N GLY A 194 -9.55 22.24 -7.96
CA GLY A 194 -10.59 23.18 -7.60
C GLY A 194 -10.80 23.58 -6.14
N MET A 195 -10.47 22.77 -5.13
CA MET A 195 -10.81 23.15 -3.74
C MET A 195 -9.60 23.15 -2.79
N ARG A 196 -9.17 24.36 -2.39
CA ARG A 196 -8.32 24.54 -1.21
C ARG A 196 -9.20 24.43 0.03
N ALA A 197 -9.26 23.24 0.63
CA ALA A 197 -9.75 23.09 1.99
C ALA A 197 -8.79 23.81 2.94
N GLY A 198 -9.28 24.83 3.66
CA GLY A 198 -8.53 25.46 4.74
C GLY A 198 -8.25 24.43 5.82
N THR A 199 -7.00 24.33 6.26
CA THR A 199 -6.59 23.54 7.41
C THR A 199 -7.31 24.07 8.65
N TYR A 200 -8.32 23.36 9.11
CA TYR A 200 -8.77 23.43 10.49
C TYR A 200 -8.04 22.32 11.24
N ASP A 201 -7.21 22.68 12.22
CA ASP A 201 -6.69 21.74 13.20
C ASP A 201 -7.88 21.24 14.04
N ALA A 202 -8.53 20.18 13.57
CA ALA A 202 -9.45 19.43 14.40
C ALA A 202 -8.62 18.66 15.42
N THR A 203 -8.58 19.16 16.65
CA THR A 203 -8.19 18.40 17.85
C THR A 203 -9.25 17.33 18.10
N VAL A 204 -9.24 16.30 17.26
CA VAL A 204 -9.88 15.01 17.49
C VAL A 204 -8.78 14.01 17.19
N HIS A 205 -8.58 13.01 18.06
CA HIS A 205 -7.73 11.85 17.79
C HIS A 205 -8.33 11.03 16.63
N ALA A 206 -8.45 11.63 15.44
CA ALA A 206 -8.81 10.95 14.22
C ALA A 206 -7.63 10.06 13.89
N ARG A 207 -7.82 8.77 14.16
CA ARG A 207 -6.92 7.67 13.81
C ARG A 207 -6.50 7.86 12.35
N SER A 208 -5.22 8.09 12.09
CA SER A 208 -4.73 8.21 10.74
C SER A 208 -4.68 6.80 10.14
N VAL A 209 -5.42 6.55 9.06
CA VAL A 209 -5.32 5.28 8.31
C VAL A 209 -4.19 5.46 7.31
N ASP A 210 -3.30 4.46 7.16
CA ASP A 210 -2.23 4.54 6.16
C ASP A 210 -2.84 4.94 4.80
N PRO A 211 -2.37 6.02 4.20
CA PRO A 211 -3.05 6.56 3.03
C PRO A 211 -3.00 5.65 1.79
N GLU A 212 -1.99 4.78 1.65
CA GLU A 212 -1.98 3.73 0.61
C GLU A 212 -2.95 2.60 0.93
N PHE A 213 -3.06 2.18 2.18
CA PHE A 213 -4.12 1.26 2.62
C PHE A 213 -5.50 1.84 2.30
N ARG A 214 -5.73 3.12 2.59
CA ARG A 214 -6.97 3.81 2.22
C ARG A 214 -7.22 3.79 0.71
N ALA A 215 -6.21 4.10 -0.10
CA ALA A 215 -6.34 4.05 -1.56
C ALA A 215 -6.72 2.65 -2.05
N MET A 216 -6.13 1.61 -1.44
CA MET A 216 -6.45 0.20 -1.71
C MET A 216 -7.91 -0.15 -1.40
N VAL A 217 -8.38 0.20 -0.20
CA VAL A 217 -9.76 -0.06 0.21
C VAL A 217 -10.73 0.63 -0.75
N LEU A 218 -10.53 1.93 -1.02
CA LEU A 218 -11.40 2.65 -1.95
C LEU A 218 -11.40 2.04 -3.35
N SER A 219 -10.23 1.62 -3.87
CA SER A 219 -10.17 0.98 -5.18
C SER A 219 -10.93 -0.35 -5.21
N ARG A 220 -10.88 -1.14 -4.12
CA ARG A 220 -11.58 -2.42 -4.00
C ARG A 220 -13.09 -2.23 -3.95
N HIS A 221 -13.57 -1.17 -3.31
CA HIS A 221 -15.01 -0.86 -3.16
C HIS A 221 -15.54 0.09 -4.25
N ASP A 222 -15.01 0.03 -5.47
CA ASP A 222 -15.45 0.87 -6.61
C ASP A 222 -15.51 2.38 -6.30
N ARG A 223 -14.70 2.84 -5.34
CA ARG A 223 -14.67 4.21 -4.82
C ARG A 223 -16.05 4.73 -4.44
N THR A 224 -16.93 3.88 -3.94
CA THR A 224 -18.32 4.24 -3.67
C THR A 224 -18.79 3.68 -2.32
N CYS A 225 -19.53 4.49 -1.55
CA CYS A 225 -20.19 4.03 -0.35
C CYS A 225 -21.36 3.09 -0.71
N PRO A 226 -21.38 1.82 -0.27
CA PRO A 226 -22.45 0.88 -0.63
C PRO A 226 -23.80 1.21 0.02
N ILE A 227 -23.81 2.07 1.04
CA ILE A 227 -25.02 2.51 1.76
C ILE A 227 -25.66 3.73 1.13
N SER A 228 -24.86 4.72 0.71
CA SER A 228 -25.38 6.01 0.24
C SER A 228 -25.12 6.30 -1.23
N GLY A 229 -24.27 5.53 -1.91
CA GLY A 229 -23.83 5.80 -3.27
C GLY A 229 -22.87 7.00 -3.42
N VAL A 230 -22.41 7.60 -2.31
CA VAL A 230 -21.41 8.68 -2.35
C VAL A 230 -20.12 8.15 -2.97
N ASP A 231 -19.61 8.83 -3.99
CA ASP A 231 -18.43 8.44 -4.78
C ASP A 231 -17.28 9.45 -4.71
N HIS A 232 -17.51 10.62 -4.08
CA HIS A 232 -16.48 11.63 -3.94
C HIS A 232 -15.42 11.17 -2.91
N PRO A 233 -14.13 11.02 -3.29
CA PRO A 233 -13.13 10.42 -2.42
C PRO A 233 -12.88 11.21 -1.14
N GLY A 234 -13.04 12.54 -1.15
CA GLY A 234 -12.93 13.36 0.07
C GLY A 234 -14.06 13.16 1.11
N LEU A 235 -15.13 12.48 0.72
CA LEU A 235 -16.29 12.16 1.56
C LEU A 235 -16.37 10.69 1.97
N LEU A 236 -15.39 9.87 1.54
CA LEU A 236 -15.28 8.47 1.88
C LEU A 236 -14.23 8.25 2.97
N ASP A 237 -14.53 7.33 3.88
CA ASP A 237 -13.65 6.83 4.91
C ASP A 237 -13.53 5.31 4.80
N VAL A 238 -12.51 4.77 5.48
CA VAL A 238 -12.33 3.33 5.70
C VAL A 238 -12.88 3.01 7.08
N ALA A 239 -13.96 2.25 7.13
CA ALA A 239 -14.59 1.78 8.36
C ALA A 239 -14.18 0.34 8.62
N HIS A 240 -13.51 0.07 9.74
CA HIS A 240 -13.19 -1.30 10.16
C HIS A 240 -14.43 -1.96 10.78
N VAL A 241 -14.69 -3.21 10.42
CA VAL A 241 -15.78 -4.01 11.00
C VAL A 241 -15.39 -4.50 12.39
N LEU A 242 -14.24 -5.19 12.50
CA LEU A 242 -13.61 -5.45 13.79
C LEU A 242 -12.81 -4.22 14.21
N SER A 243 -13.04 -3.76 15.45
CA SER A 243 -12.48 -2.51 15.94
C SER A 243 -10.95 -2.47 15.83
N TRP A 244 -10.41 -1.32 15.39
CA TRP A 244 -8.96 -1.11 15.27
C TRP A 244 -8.21 -1.36 16.59
N SER A 245 -8.81 -1.06 17.73
CA SER A 245 -8.18 -1.13 19.05
C SER A 245 -8.15 -2.55 19.60
N ASP A 246 -9.22 -3.32 19.42
CA ASP A 246 -9.34 -4.65 20.02
C ASP A 246 -8.74 -5.74 19.12
N TYR A 247 -8.51 -5.43 17.84
CA TYR A 247 -8.06 -6.38 16.82
C TYR A 247 -6.84 -5.86 16.04
N PRO A 248 -5.68 -5.70 16.70
CA PRO A 248 -4.46 -5.17 16.07
C PRO A 248 -4.02 -5.98 14.83
N ASP A 249 -4.13 -7.31 14.89
CA ASP A 249 -3.74 -8.22 13.81
C ASP A 249 -4.63 -8.08 12.55
N HIS A 250 -5.77 -7.40 12.66
CA HIS A 250 -6.74 -7.21 11.56
C HIS A 250 -6.75 -5.79 10.98
N ARG A 251 -5.80 -4.92 11.38
CA ARG A 251 -5.75 -3.52 10.93
C ARG A 251 -5.43 -3.38 9.44
N ALA A 252 -4.61 -4.28 8.94
CA ALA A 252 -4.17 -4.37 7.54
C ALA A 252 -5.05 -5.30 6.67
N ASP A 253 -6.06 -5.94 7.27
CA ASP A 253 -6.88 -6.91 6.54
C ASP A 253 -7.91 -6.17 5.69
N LEU A 254 -7.70 -6.18 4.36
CA LEU A 254 -8.62 -5.60 3.38
C LEU A 254 -10.01 -6.24 3.43
N SER A 255 -10.16 -7.41 4.06
CA SER A 255 -11.44 -8.11 4.27
C SER A 255 -12.13 -7.75 5.58
N ASN A 256 -11.56 -6.81 6.36
CA ASN A 256 -12.10 -6.30 7.62
C ASN A 256 -12.60 -4.85 7.51
N VAL A 257 -12.79 -4.35 6.29
CA VAL A 257 -13.07 -2.92 6.06
C VAL A 257 -14.18 -2.71 5.06
N LEU A 258 -14.84 -1.56 5.18
CA LEU A 258 -15.83 -1.03 4.25
C LEU A 258 -15.44 0.39 3.85
N ALA A 259 -15.66 0.75 2.57
CA ALA A 259 -15.65 2.15 2.16
C ALA A 259 -17.01 2.78 2.48
N LEU A 260 -17.09 3.60 3.53
CA LEU A 260 -18.34 4.27 3.93
C LEU A 260 -18.21 5.78 3.75
N SER A 261 -19.33 6.48 3.52
CA SER A 261 -19.28 7.95 3.62
C SER A 261 -19.08 8.37 5.08
N LYS A 262 -18.49 9.54 5.32
CA LYS A 262 -18.17 10.02 6.70
C LYS A 262 -19.34 9.91 7.68
N THR A 263 -20.54 10.25 7.22
CA THR A 263 -21.77 10.15 8.03
C THR A 263 -22.14 8.70 8.36
N HIS A 264 -22.04 7.80 7.38
CA HIS A 264 -22.36 6.38 7.56
C HIS A 264 -21.31 5.67 8.40
N HIS A 265 -20.04 6.02 8.24
CA HIS A 265 -18.97 5.56 9.11
C HIS A 265 -19.25 5.93 10.57
N ALA A 266 -19.54 7.22 10.84
CA ALA A 266 -19.85 7.68 12.19
C ALA A 266 -21.12 7.04 12.79
N ALA A 267 -22.07 6.63 11.96
CA ALA A 267 -23.28 5.92 12.36
C ALA A 267 -23.04 4.42 12.62
N PHE A 268 -22.17 3.78 11.83
CA PHE A 268 -21.72 2.40 12.02
C PHE A 268 -20.93 2.26 13.33
N ASP A 269 -19.96 3.15 13.57
CA ASP A 269 -19.16 3.19 14.81
C ASP A 269 -20.00 3.44 16.08
N ARG A 270 -21.18 4.04 15.91
CA ARG A 270 -22.16 4.27 16.99
C ARG A 270 -23.21 3.17 17.10
N GLU A 271 -23.05 2.10 16.33
CA GLU A 271 -23.92 0.93 16.35
C GLU A 271 -25.39 1.30 16.04
N LEU A 272 -25.60 2.36 15.24
CA LEU A 272 -26.94 2.78 14.81
C LEU A 272 -27.49 1.83 13.75
N PHE A 273 -26.59 1.22 12.98
CA PHE A 273 -26.87 0.15 12.04
C PHE A 273 -25.63 -0.74 11.91
N THR A 274 -25.83 -1.93 11.35
CA THR A 274 -24.78 -2.86 10.93
C THR A 274 -25.22 -3.56 9.65
N ILE A 275 -24.43 -4.51 9.17
CA ILE A 275 -24.80 -5.48 8.14
C ILE A 275 -24.76 -6.89 8.71
N ASP A 276 -25.55 -7.82 8.20
CA ASP A 276 -25.46 -9.24 8.56
C ASP A 276 -24.51 -10.02 7.64
N GLN A 277 -24.38 -11.33 7.86
CA GLN A 277 -23.49 -12.21 7.09
C GLN A 277 -23.91 -12.37 5.62
N ASP A 278 -25.16 -12.04 5.29
CA ASP A 278 -25.67 -11.99 3.92
C ASP A 278 -25.51 -10.58 3.31
N TYR A 279 -24.82 -9.69 4.02
CA TYR A 279 -24.63 -8.27 3.73
C TYR A 279 -25.96 -7.52 3.61
N ARG A 280 -26.95 -7.88 4.42
CA ARG A 280 -28.20 -7.11 4.54
C ARG A 280 -28.10 -6.09 5.64
N LEU A 281 -28.65 -4.91 5.39
CA LEU A 281 -28.67 -3.83 6.36
C LEU A 281 -29.52 -4.21 7.58
N ARG A 282 -28.97 -4.04 8.77
CA ARG A 282 -29.65 -4.24 10.06
C ARG A 282 -29.63 -2.92 10.81
N VAL A 283 -30.78 -2.47 11.29
CA VAL A 283 -30.88 -1.17 11.95
C VAL A 283 -31.24 -1.36 13.41
N ASN A 284 -30.59 -0.59 14.29
CA ASN A 284 -30.91 -0.60 15.70
C ASN A 284 -32.37 -0.17 15.90
N PRO A 285 -33.24 -0.98 16.54
CA PRO A 285 -34.66 -0.66 16.72
C PRO A 285 -34.89 0.65 17.50
N GLU A 286 -33.92 1.08 18.30
CA GLU A 286 -33.99 2.33 19.06
C GLU A 286 -33.54 3.56 18.24
N PHE A 287 -32.89 3.35 17.08
CA PHE A 287 -32.42 4.43 16.23
C PHE A 287 -33.59 5.19 15.62
N LYS A 288 -33.68 6.48 15.95
CA LYS A 288 -34.68 7.43 15.43
C LYS A 288 -33.98 8.68 14.93
N THR A 289 -34.41 9.19 13.79
CA THR A 289 -33.82 10.38 13.18
C THR A 289 -34.88 11.20 12.43
N GLN A 290 -34.68 12.51 12.41
CA GLN A 290 -35.46 13.46 11.59
C GLN A 290 -34.73 13.83 10.29
N SER A 291 -33.52 13.30 10.07
CA SER A 291 -32.75 13.54 8.85
C SER A 291 -33.33 12.71 7.72
N GLU A 292 -33.80 13.38 6.66
CA GLU A 292 -34.26 12.74 5.42
C GLU A 292 -33.19 11.80 4.85
N VAL A 293 -31.94 12.27 4.80
CA VAL A 293 -30.80 11.46 4.33
C VAL A 293 -30.67 10.15 5.09
N LEU A 294 -30.70 10.17 6.43
CA LEU A 294 -30.55 8.94 7.23
C LEU A 294 -31.80 8.06 7.21
N GLN A 295 -32.99 8.64 6.98
CA GLN A 295 -34.20 7.87 6.73
C GLN A 295 -34.06 7.08 5.42
N GLU A 296 -33.74 7.77 4.32
CA GLU A 296 -33.63 7.17 2.99
C GLU A 296 -32.47 6.17 2.87
N THR A 297 -31.34 6.42 3.53
CA THR A 297 -30.12 5.60 3.35
C THR A 297 -29.97 4.47 4.36
N ILE A 298 -30.58 4.58 5.55
CA ILE A 298 -30.46 3.58 6.62
C ILE A 298 -31.81 2.94 6.94
N LEU A 299 -32.81 3.74 7.33
CA LEU A 299 -34.07 3.20 7.84
C LEU A 299 -34.92 2.53 6.75
N ASP A 300 -35.12 3.21 5.63
CA ASP A 300 -35.96 2.73 4.53
C ASP A 300 -35.36 1.51 3.82
N ARG A 301 -34.03 1.35 3.92
CA ARG A 301 -33.26 0.26 3.33
C ARG A 301 -33.03 -0.91 4.28
N ALA A 302 -33.66 -0.92 5.47
CA ALA A 302 -33.51 -2.01 6.43
C ALA A 302 -33.88 -3.36 5.81
N GLY A 303 -32.98 -4.34 5.92
CA GLY A 303 -33.12 -5.68 5.34
C GLY A 303 -32.72 -5.80 3.87
N GLU A 304 -32.45 -4.69 3.17
CA GLU A 304 -31.92 -4.72 1.81
C GLU A 304 -30.49 -5.24 1.80
N ARG A 305 -30.13 -6.01 0.78
CA ARG A 305 -28.75 -6.45 0.56
C ARG A 305 -27.96 -5.31 -0.07
N ILE A 306 -26.83 -4.96 0.54
CA ILE A 306 -25.92 -3.94 -0.01
C ILE A 306 -25.03 -4.58 -1.08
N SER A 307 -24.69 -3.82 -2.10
CA SER A 307 -23.77 -4.26 -3.14
C SER A 307 -22.35 -4.05 -2.64
N ILE A 308 -21.65 -5.15 -2.34
CA ILE A 308 -20.21 -5.14 -2.11
C ILE A 308 -19.57 -6.15 -3.07
N PRO A 309 -18.33 -5.90 -3.53
CA PRO A 309 -17.62 -6.86 -4.35
C PRO A 309 -17.48 -8.20 -3.63
N ASP A 310 -17.54 -9.30 -4.39
CA ASP A 310 -17.30 -10.63 -3.85
C ASP A 310 -15.91 -10.67 -3.16
N ASP A 311 -15.82 -11.39 -2.04
CA ASP A 311 -14.63 -11.49 -1.20
C ASP A 311 -14.08 -10.16 -0.64
N SER A 312 -14.82 -9.05 -0.71
CA SER A 312 -14.36 -7.77 -0.14
C SER A 312 -14.44 -7.71 1.38
N LEU A 313 -15.27 -8.56 2.00
CA LEU A 313 -15.49 -8.54 3.44
C LEU A 313 -15.76 -9.95 3.96
N LYS A 314 -15.05 -10.40 5.00
CA LYS A 314 -15.27 -11.74 5.57
C LYS A 314 -16.57 -11.79 6.40
N PRO A 315 -17.52 -12.69 6.09
CA PRO A 315 -18.75 -12.83 6.88
C PRO A 315 -18.52 -13.20 8.35
N GLN A 316 -17.37 -13.82 8.67
CA GLN A 316 -17.01 -14.14 10.05
C GLN A 316 -16.73 -12.89 10.88
N TYR A 317 -16.08 -11.87 10.30
CA TYR A 317 -15.81 -10.61 10.98
C TYR A 317 -17.11 -9.84 11.25
N VAL A 318 -18.03 -9.87 10.29
CA VAL A 318 -19.37 -9.29 10.47
C VAL A 318 -20.12 -10.00 11.60
N ALA A 319 -20.12 -11.34 11.63
CA ALA A 319 -20.75 -12.08 12.72
C ALA A 319 -20.12 -11.79 14.09
N GLN A 320 -18.79 -11.69 14.14
CA GLN A 320 -18.07 -11.40 15.37
C GLN A 320 -18.34 -9.97 15.87
N HIS A 321 -18.39 -8.98 14.97
CA HIS A 321 -18.83 -7.62 15.30
C HIS A 321 -20.28 -7.64 15.84
N ASN A 322 -21.19 -8.28 15.12
CA ASN A 322 -22.61 -8.32 15.49
C ASN A 322 -22.87 -9.06 16.80
N ALA A 323 -22.05 -10.05 17.16
CA ALA A 323 -22.17 -10.76 18.43
C ALA A 323 -21.91 -9.88 19.67
N ALA A 324 -21.26 -8.72 19.49
CA ALA A 324 -21.06 -7.73 20.53
C ALA A 324 -22.21 -6.70 20.61
N LEU A 325 -23.11 -6.65 19.62
CA LEU A 325 -24.22 -5.71 19.58
C LEU A 325 -25.41 -6.25 20.37
N GLU A 326 -25.90 -5.48 21.35
CA GLU A 326 -26.99 -5.92 22.23
C GLU A 326 -28.35 -6.07 21.52
N TRP A 327 -28.47 -5.55 20.29
CA TRP A 327 -29.74 -5.37 19.58
C TRP A 327 -29.89 -6.22 18.31
N VAL A 328 -28.89 -7.04 17.96
CA VAL A 328 -28.88 -7.89 16.75
C VAL A 328 -29.26 -9.33 17.06
#